data_AF-A0A4Q3XW73-F1
#
_entry.id   AF-A0A4Q3XW73-F1
#
_cell.length_a   1.000
_cell.length_b   1.000
_cell.length_c   1.000
_cell.angle_alpha   90.00
_cell.angle_beta   90.00
_cell.angle_gamma   90.00
#
_symmetry.space_group_name_H-M   'P 1'
#
loop_
_entity.id
_entity.type
_entity.pdbx_description
1 polymer ?
#
loop_
_entity_poly.entity_id
_entity_poly.type
_entity_poly.pdbx_seq_one_letter_code
_entity_poly.pdbx_strand_id
1 'polypeptide(L)'
;MKLDKFIKNPNAKYQPPAKRVFHCDRNYALVLGLIDTACRIGDMLSLKVEESKYVLCPSARSGYRRSPYVSMCVSGLWQPPSTLHSLRRYSLNKLAKHNLLAAQQIAGHESPPTTLIYTKLDPDFMREMLQEAGVARGVLGLRRETKRNNQYDAHLMS
;
A
#
# COMPACT_ATOMS: atom_id res chain seq x y z
N MET A 1 -16.76 9.17 -21.74
CA MET A 1 -17.23 9.20 -20.34
C MET A 1 -17.16 10.65 -19.88
N LYS A 2 -18.30 11.34 -19.76
CA LYS A 2 -18.34 12.77 -19.42
C LYS A 2 -18.10 12.95 -17.91
N LEU A 3 -17.01 13.62 -17.54
CA LEU A 3 -16.61 13.94 -16.15
C LEU A 3 -17.38 15.16 -15.58
N ASP A 4 -18.58 15.44 -16.10
CA ASP A 4 -19.27 16.74 -15.96
C ASP A 4 -19.98 16.96 -14.61
N LYS A 5 -19.75 16.10 -13.62
CA LYS A 5 -20.36 16.25 -12.28
C LYS A 5 -19.36 16.02 -11.16
N PHE A 6 -18.17 16.61 -11.26
CA PHE A 6 -17.50 17.01 -10.02
C PHE A 6 -18.35 18.11 -9.38
N ILE A 7 -19.16 17.72 -8.42
CA ILE A 7 -19.93 18.65 -7.58
C ILE A 7 -18.90 19.45 -6.78
N LYS A 8 -18.35 20.50 -7.39
CA LYS A 8 -17.61 21.53 -6.66
C LYS A 8 -18.60 22.09 -5.67
N ASN A 9 -18.38 21.86 -4.38
CA ASN A 9 -19.20 22.47 -3.35
C ASN A 9 -19.06 24.00 -3.51
N PRO A 10 -20.08 24.73 -4.00
CA PRO A 10 -19.95 26.16 -4.28
C PRO A 10 -19.63 26.94 -3.00
N ASN A 11 -19.99 26.36 -1.84
CA ASN A 11 -19.73 26.94 -0.53
C ASN A 11 -18.31 26.71 -0.01
N ALA A 12 -17.49 25.89 -0.69
CA ALA A 12 -16.11 25.64 -0.26
C ALA A 12 -15.25 26.91 -0.27
N LYS A 13 -15.50 27.83 -1.21
CA LYS A 13 -14.78 29.10 -1.31
C LYS A 13 -15.07 30.04 -0.13
N TYR A 14 -16.27 29.93 0.45
CA TYR A 14 -16.73 30.78 1.56
C TYR A 14 -16.42 30.20 2.95
N GLN A 15 -15.76 29.04 3.04
CA GLN A 15 -15.37 28.50 4.34
C GLN A 15 -14.20 29.28 4.95
N PRO A 16 -14.15 29.46 6.28
CA PRO A 16 -13.03 30.12 6.96
C PRO A 16 -11.68 29.44 6.65
N PRO A 17 -10.55 30.19 6.59
CA PRO A 17 -9.23 29.63 6.31
C PRO A 17 -8.86 28.41 7.16
N ALA A 18 -9.13 28.48 8.47
CA ALA A 18 -8.85 27.38 9.40
C ALA A 18 -9.56 26.07 9.01
N LYS A 19 -10.82 26.15 8.54
CA LYS A 19 -11.59 24.98 8.12
C LYS A 19 -11.03 24.36 6.83
N ARG A 20 -10.52 25.18 5.92
CA ARG A 20 -9.87 24.71 4.69
C ARG A 20 -8.57 23.96 4.98
N VAL A 21 -7.75 24.48 5.88
CA VAL A 21 -6.50 23.82 6.33
C VAL A 21 -6.83 22.45 6.94
N PHE A 22 -7.79 22.39 7.86
CA PHE A 22 -8.25 21.12 8.45
C PHE A 22 -8.67 20.09 7.39
N HIS A 23 -9.45 20.49 6.38
CA HIS A 23 -9.85 19.59 5.30
C HIS A 23 -8.67 19.16 4.41
N CYS A 24 -7.69 20.04 4.20
CA CYS A 24 -6.46 19.73 3.46
C CYS A 24 -5.64 18.66 4.20
N ASP A 25 -5.32 18.90 5.47
CA ASP A 25 -4.54 17.98 6.30
C ASP A 25 -5.22 16.63 6.43
N ARG A 26 -6.54 16.61 6.61
CA ARG A 26 -7.31 15.37 6.66
C ARG A 26 -7.26 14.61 5.33
N ASN A 27 -7.47 15.30 4.20
CA ASN A 27 -7.44 14.63 2.90
C ASN A 27 -6.04 14.10 2.59
N TYR A 28 -5.00 14.83 2.97
CA TYR A 28 -3.61 14.39 2.87
C TYR A 28 -3.36 13.14 3.71
N ALA A 29 -3.78 13.12 4.97
CA ALA A 29 -3.67 11.96 5.84
C ALA A 29 -4.44 10.74 5.31
N LEU A 30 -5.63 10.93 4.72
CA LEU A 30 -6.39 9.85 4.08
C LEU A 30 -5.64 9.29 2.87
N VAL A 31 -5.08 10.14 2.02
CA VAL A 31 -4.30 9.70 0.85
C VAL A 31 -3.05 8.93 1.30
N LEU A 32 -2.30 9.43 2.28
CA LEU A 32 -1.16 8.72 2.84
C LEU A 32 -1.57 7.39 3.46
N GLY A 33 -2.63 7.38 4.28
CA GLY A 33 -3.14 6.16 4.90
C GLY A 33 -3.57 5.11 3.87
N LEU A 34 -4.23 5.52 2.79
CA LEU A 34 -4.59 4.62 1.69
C LEU A 34 -3.36 4.09 0.95
N ILE A 35 -2.34 4.92 0.76
CA ILE A 35 -1.11 4.50 0.09
C ILE A 35 -0.36 3.47 0.96
N ASP A 36 -0.30 3.71 2.27
CA ASP A 36 0.49 2.89 3.19
C ASP A 36 -0.20 1.58 3.56
N THR A 37 -1.50 1.64 3.86
CA THR A 37 -2.26 0.46 4.34
C THR A 37 -2.96 -0.32 3.23
N ALA A 38 -3.14 0.27 2.05
CA ALA A 38 -3.98 -0.25 0.98
C ALA A 38 -5.44 -0.59 1.41
N CYS A 39 -5.94 -0.05 2.52
CA CYS A 39 -7.31 -0.29 3.02
C CYS A 39 -8.39 0.26 2.07
N ARG A 40 -9.65 -0.20 2.24
CA ARG A 40 -10.75 0.38 1.46
C ARG A 40 -11.04 1.77 1.99
N ILE A 41 -11.51 2.68 1.13
CA ILE A 41 -11.86 4.03 1.58
C ILE A 41 -12.95 3.99 2.67
N GLY A 42 -13.91 3.06 2.57
CA GLY A 42 -14.93 2.87 3.60
C GLY A 42 -14.30 2.61 4.97
N ASP A 43 -13.36 1.66 5.02
CA ASP A 43 -12.63 1.28 6.23
C ASP A 43 -11.84 2.47 6.81
N MET A 44 -11.19 3.27 5.95
CA MET A 44 -10.47 4.48 6.38
C MET A 44 -11.38 5.60 6.89
N LEU A 45 -12.58 5.73 6.34
CA LEU A 45 -13.55 6.71 6.82
C LEU A 45 -14.26 6.25 8.10
N SER A 46 -14.34 4.94 8.34
CA SER A 46 -14.90 4.38 9.57
C SER A 46 -13.91 4.30 10.73
N LEU A 47 -12.61 4.55 10.50
CA LEU A 47 -11.60 4.54 11.55
C LEU A 47 -11.98 5.48 12.69
N LYS A 48 -12.04 4.92 13.90
CA LYS A 48 -12.18 5.71 15.12
C LYS A 48 -10.82 6.25 15.55
N VAL A 49 -10.82 7.40 16.21
CA VAL A 49 -9.60 8.02 16.75
C VAL A 49 -8.90 7.12 17.78
N GLU A 50 -9.64 6.23 18.43
CA GLU A 50 -9.08 5.27 19.39
C GLU A 50 -8.25 4.16 18.71
N GLU A 51 -8.66 3.77 17.50
CA GLU A 51 -8.02 2.74 16.67
C GLU A 51 -6.83 3.31 15.89
N SER A 52 -6.82 4.63 15.63
CA SER A 52 -5.79 5.28 14.82
C SER A 52 -4.42 5.41 15.51
N LYS A 53 -4.32 5.12 16.82
CA LYS A 53 -3.06 5.14 17.57
C LYS A 53 -1.97 4.26 16.96
N TYR A 54 -2.35 3.24 16.19
CA TYR A 54 -1.43 2.26 15.62
C TYR A 54 -1.19 2.44 14.11
N VAL A 55 -1.93 3.32 13.43
CA VAL A 55 -1.96 3.36 11.96
C VAL A 55 -1.32 4.62 11.38
N LEU A 56 -1.34 5.75 12.10
CA LEU A 56 -0.82 7.02 11.58
C LEU A 56 -0.20 7.85 12.70
N CYS A 57 1.14 7.93 12.76
CA CYS A 57 1.77 9.05 13.44
C CYS A 57 3.16 9.41 12.90
N PRO A 58 3.22 10.46 12.07
CA PRO A 58 4.24 11.46 12.22
C PRO A 58 3.59 12.76 12.72
N SER A 59 3.85 13.10 13.98
CA SER A 59 3.75 14.47 14.52
C SER A 59 2.35 15.14 14.53
N ALA A 60 1.56 14.87 15.58
CA ALA A 60 0.44 15.74 15.96
C ALA A 60 0.91 16.86 16.92
N ARG A 61 1.23 18.04 16.37
CA ARG A 61 1.36 19.28 17.18
C ARG A 61 0.00 19.97 17.32
N SER A 62 -0.43 20.12 18.57
CA SER A 62 -1.36 21.14 19.12
C SER A 62 -2.89 21.03 18.87
N GLY A 63 -3.62 21.01 19.98
CA GLY A 63 -4.69 21.98 20.27
C GLY A 63 -6.12 21.72 19.81
N TYR A 64 -6.38 20.92 18.78
CA TYR A 64 -7.76 20.78 18.27
C TYR A 64 -8.57 19.71 19.01
N ARG A 65 -9.76 20.08 19.52
CA ARG A 65 -10.77 19.15 20.04
C ARG A 65 -11.08 18.11 18.96
N ARG A 66 -10.73 16.86 19.22
CA ARG A 66 -10.91 15.75 18.28
C ARG A 66 -12.39 15.41 18.17
N SER A 67 -12.96 15.53 16.97
CA SER A 67 -14.19 14.81 16.63
C SER A 67 -13.93 13.30 16.78
N PRO A 68 -14.85 12.53 17.39
CA PRO A 68 -14.66 11.08 17.57
C PRO A 68 -14.62 10.30 16.24
N TYR A 69 -15.04 10.93 15.14
CA TYR A 69 -14.99 10.38 13.79
C TYR A 69 -14.14 11.27 12.87
N VAL A 70 -13.29 10.64 12.04
CA VAL A 70 -12.54 11.29 10.94
C VAL A 70 -13.49 11.69 9.78
N SER A 71 -14.68 11.08 9.73
CA SER A 71 -15.67 11.28 8.67
C SER A 71 -16.50 12.55 8.85
N MET A 72 -16.20 13.58 8.05
CA MET A 72 -17.19 14.62 7.69
C MET A 72 -16.93 15.12 6.27
N CYS A 73 -17.67 14.57 5.30
CA CYS A 73 -17.72 15.02 3.89
C CYS A 73 -16.36 15.12 3.17
N VAL A 74 -16.00 14.06 2.42
CA VAL A 74 -14.87 14.07 1.45
C VAL A 74 -15.31 14.66 0.09
N SER A 75 -16.55 15.11 -0.03
CA SER A 75 -17.26 15.25 -1.31
C SER A 75 -16.90 16.46 -2.19
N GLY A 76 -15.89 17.28 -1.88
CA GLY A 76 -15.81 18.60 -2.52
C GLY A 76 -14.47 19.22 -2.87
N LEU A 77 -13.32 18.73 -2.40
CA LEU A 77 -12.08 19.53 -2.51
C LEU A 77 -10.86 18.87 -3.15
N TRP A 78 -10.84 17.54 -3.32
CA TRP A 78 -9.67 16.87 -3.91
C TRP A 78 -10.08 15.53 -4.49
N GLN A 79 -10.33 15.49 -5.78
CA GLN A 79 -10.38 14.24 -6.53
C GLN A 79 -9.31 14.35 -7.61
N PRO A 80 -8.10 13.77 -7.41
CA PRO A 80 -7.24 13.50 -8.55
C PRO A 80 -8.02 12.66 -9.58
N PRO A 81 -7.70 12.73 -10.89
CA PRO A 81 -8.37 11.92 -11.91
C PRO A 81 -8.25 10.41 -11.64
N SER A 82 -7.31 10.02 -10.78
CA SER A 82 -7.22 8.70 -10.16
C SER A 82 -8.31 8.52 -9.10
N THR A 83 -9.26 7.61 -9.34
CA THR A 83 -10.25 7.20 -8.33
C THR A 83 -9.54 6.74 -7.05
N LEU A 84 -10.13 6.92 -5.86
CA LEU A 84 -9.54 6.41 -4.60
C LEU A 84 -9.21 4.90 -4.68
N HIS A 85 -9.98 4.17 -5.48
CA HIS A 85 -9.72 2.77 -5.81
C HIS A 85 -8.38 2.58 -6.55
N SER A 86 -8.00 3.48 -7.46
CA SER A 86 -6.70 3.41 -8.15
C SER A 86 -5.49 3.67 -7.24
N LEU A 87 -5.63 4.46 -6.17
CA LEU A 87 -4.57 4.56 -5.15
C LEU A 87 -4.39 3.24 -4.40
N ARG A 88 -5.50 2.61 -3.98
CA ARG A 88 -5.45 1.26 -3.40
C ARG A 88 -4.83 0.25 -4.37
N ARG A 89 -5.17 0.31 -5.67
CA ARG A 89 -4.53 -0.54 -6.69
C ARG A 89 -3.03 -0.31 -6.75
N TYR A 90 -2.58 0.93 -6.75
CA TYR A 90 -1.15 1.24 -6.78
C TYR A 90 -0.41 0.59 -5.60
N SER A 91 -0.93 0.72 -4.39
CA SER A 91 -0.35 0.11 -3.19
C SER A 91 -0.37 -1.42 -3.23
N LEU A 92 -1.50 -2.03 -3.60
CA LEU A 92 -1.59 -3.49 -3.73
C LEU A 92 -0.67 -4.02 -4.83
N ASN A 93 -0.53 -3.30 -5.95
CA ASN A 93 0.40 -3.68 -7.02
C ASN A 93 1.84 -3.66 -6.53
N LYS A 94 2.22 -2.60 -5.80
CA LYS A 94 3.56 -2.46 -5.23
C LYS A 94 3.84 -3.56 -4.22
N LEU A 95 2.89 -3.84 -3.31
CA LEU A 95 3.05 -4.88 -2.30
C LEU A 95 3.09 -6.28 -2.91
N ALA A 96 2.21 -6.57 -3.87
CA ALA A 96 2.08 -7.88 -4.49
C ALA A 96 3.31 -8.26 -5.34
N LYS A 97 4.11 -7.29 -5.80
CA LYS A 97 5.43 -7.56 -6.39
C LYS A 97 6.34 -8.29 -5.38
N HIS A 98 6.34 -7.87 -4.12
CA HIS A 98 7.21 -8.45 -3.10
C HIS A 98 6.57 -9.63 -2.34
N ASN A 99 5.27 -9.56 -2.06
CA ASN A 99 4.56 -10.58 -1.29
C ASN A 99 3.08 -10.65 -1.70
N LEU A 100 2.76 -11.62 -2.56
CA LEU A 100 1.39 -11.83 -3.05
C LEU A 100 0.43 -12.25 -1.94
N LEU A 101 0.87 -13.06 -0.97
CA LEU A 101 0.02 -13.53 0.13
C LEU A 101 -0.37 -12.38 1.07
N ALA A 102 0.59 -11.52 1.43
CA ALA A 102 0.32 -10.33 2.23
C ALA A 102 -0.64 -9.39 1.49
N ALA A 103 -0.42 -9.19 0.18
CA ALA A 103 -1.33 -8.39 -0.64
C ALA A 103 -2.74 -9.00 -0.69
N GLN A 104 -2.87 -10.32 -0.79
CA GLN A 104 -4.15 -11.02 -0.76
C GLN A 104 -4.87 -10.83 0.58
N GLN A 105 -4.15 -10.96 1.70
CA GLN A 105 -4.70 -10.78 3.05
C GLN A 105 -5.19 -9.34 3.27
N ILE A 106 -4.36 -8.34 2.93
CA ILE A 106 -4.73 -6.92 3.05
C ILE A 106 -5.87 -6.54 2.11
N ALA A 107 -5.90 -7.13 0.91
CA ALA A 107 -7.00 -6.92 -0.02
C ALA A 107 -8.31 -7.57 0.46
N GLY A 108 -8.23 -8.56 1.36
CA GLY A 108 -9.37 -9.36 1.82
C GLY A 108 -9.93 -10.24 0.70
N HIS A 109 -9.06 -10.84 -0.11
CA HIS A 109 -9.45 -11.73 -1.19
C HIS A 109 -9.37 -13.20 -0.76
N GLU A 110 -10.46 -13.94 -0.98
CA GLU A 110 -10.52 -15.37 -0.65
C GLU A 110 -9.61 -16.20 -1.56
N SER A 111 -9.44 -15.80 -2.82
CA SER A 111 -8.69 -16.56 -3.83
C SER A 111 -7.53 -15.77 -4.44
N PRO A 112 -6.34 -16.38 -4.61
CA PRO A 112 -5.17 -15.72 -5.22
C PRO A 112 -5.40 -15.12 -6.63
N PRO A 113 -6.18 -15.74 -7.54
CA PRO A 113 -6.41 -15.20 -8.88
C PRO A 113 -7.02 -13.79 -8.88
N THR A 114 -7.86 -13.47 -7.89
CA THR A 114 -8.46 -12.14 -7.78
C THR A 114 -7.44 -11.08 -7.38
N THR A 115 -6.43 -11.45 -6.57
CA THR A 115 -5.28 -10.60 -6.25
C THR A 115 -4.37 -10.41 -7.47
N LEU A 116 -4.25 -11.42 -8.33
CA LEU A 116 -3.43 -11.33 -9.55
C LEU A 116 -3.96 -10.33 -10.58
N ILE A 117 -5.24 -9.96 -10.52
CA ILE A 117 -5.82 -8.88 -11.36
C ILE A 117 -5.10 -7.54 -11.13
N TYR A 118 -4.56 -7.35 -9.93
CA TYR A 118 -3.82 -6.15 -9.53
C TYR A 118 -2.39 -6.21 -10.07
N THR A 119 -1.74 -7.37 -10.01
CA THR A 119 -0.39 -7.59 -10.55
C THR A 119 -0.42 -7.74 -12.06
N LYS A 120 -0.51 -6.63 -12.79
CA LYS A 120 0.14 -6.59 -14.11
C LYS A 120 1.64 -6.70 -13.85
N LEU A 121 2.15 -7.93 -13.85
CA LEU A 121 3.58 -8.21 -13.67
C LEU A 121 4.31 -7.53 -14.82
N ASP A 122 5.13 -6.56 -14.45
CA ASP A 122 6.02 -5.89 -15.39
C ASP A 122 7.08 -6.91 -15.83
N PRO A 123 7.33 -7.12 -17.13
CA PRO A 123 8.40 -8.01 -17.59
C PRO A 123 9.76 -7.68 -16.97
N ASP A 124 10.02 -6.41 -16.63
CA ASP A 124 11.28 -6.01 -16.00
C ASP A 124 11.38 -6.52 -14.56
N PHE A 125 10.27 -6.52 -13.82
CA PHE A 125 10.22 -7.10 -12.48
C PHE A 125 10.47 -8.62 -12.51
N MET A 126 9.89 -9.32 -13.49
CA MET A 126 10.13 -10.76 -13.66
C MET A 126 11.60 -11.06 -13.99
N ARG A 127 12.26 -10.21 -14.79
CA ARG A 127 13.69 -10.34 -15.10
C ARG A 127 14.56 -10.20 -13.86
N GLU A 128 14.32 -9.18 -13.04
CA GLU A 128 15.06 -8.95 -11.79
C GLU A 128 14.91 -10.14 -10.84
N MET A 129 13.68 -10.63 -10.62
CA MET A 129 13.43 -11.76 -9.73
C MET A 129 14.09 -13.06 -10.23
N LEU A 130 14.11 -13.30 -11.55
CA LEU A 130 14.80 -14.44 -12.15
C LEU A 130 16.33 -14.33 -11.99
N GLN A 131 16.87 -13.11 -12.09
CA GLN A 131 18.29 -12.86 -11.89
C GLN A 131 18.70 -13.14 -10.44
N GLU A 132 17.92 -12.66 -9.45
CA GLU A 132 18.14 -12.97 -8.03
C GLU A 132 18.06 -14.48 -7.75
N ALA A 133 17.04 -15.15 -8.29
CA ALA A 133 16.90 -16.60 -8.15
C ALA A 133 18.08 -17.37 -8.79
N GLY A 134 18.61 -16.87 -9.92
CA GLY A 134 19.80 -17.41 -10.57
C GLY A 134 21.04 -17.32 -9.69
N VAL A 135 21.27 -16.16 -9.06
CA VAL A 135 22.38 -15.96 -8.12
C VAL A 135 22.26 -16.89 -6.92
N ALA A 136 21.07 -16.96 -6.30
CA ALA A 136 20.83 -17.84 -5.15
C ALA A 136 21.08 -19.31 -5.49
N ARG A 137 20.64 -19.77 -6.67
CA ARG A 137 20.87 -21.14 -7.15
C ARG A 137 22.36 -21.41 -7.36
N GLY A 138 23.12 -20.44 -7.89
CA GLY A 138 24.57 -20.53 -8.04
C GLY A 138 25.27 -20.72 -6.69
N VAL A 139 24.94 -19.89 -5.69
CA VAL A 139 25.52 -19.97 -4.34
C VAL A 139 25.20 -21.32 -3.67
N LEU A 140 23.96 -21.78 -3.78
CA LEU A 140 23.56 -23.08 -3.23
C LEU A 140 24.23 -24.25 -3.96
N GLY A 141 24.43 -24.14 -5.27
CA GLY A 141 25.16 -25.12 -6.08
C GLY A 141 26.60 -25.29 -5.62
N LEU A 142 27.33 -24.17 -5.49
CA LEU A 142 28.72 -24.16 -5.00
C LEU A 142 28.83 -24.79 -3.61
N ARG A 143 27.92 -24.45 -2.67
CA ARG A 143 27.90 -25.05 -1.33
C ARG A 143 27.73 -26.57 -1.37
N ARG A 144 26.84 -27.08 -2.22
CA ARG A 144 26.63 -28.52 -2.39
C ARG A 144 27.86 -29.21 -2.98
N GLU A 145 28.55 -28.55 -3.89
CA GLU A 145 29.77 -29.07 -4.51
C GLU A 145 30.93 -29.14 -3.52
N THR A 146 31.20 -28.08 -2.76
CA THR A 146 32.19 -28.12 -1.68
C THR A 146 31.89 -29.23 -0.66
N LYS A 147 30.62 -29.45 -0.33
CA LYS A 147 30.24 -30.53 0.59
C LYS A 147 30.55 -31.91 0.00
N ARG A 148 30.33 -32.12 -1.29
CA ARG A 148 30.68 -33.37 -1.98
C ARG A 148 32.19 -33.58 -2.01
N ASN A 149 32.96 -32.56 -2.37
CA ASN A 149 34.43 -32.64 -2.42
C ASN A 149 35.02 -33.00 -1.05
N ASN A 150 34.58 -32.31 0.01
CA ASN A 150 35.00 -32.61 1.38
C ASN A 150 34.67 -34.05 1.80
N GLN A 151 33.57 -34.62 1.30
CA GLN A 151 33.18 -36.00 1.59
C GLN A 151 34.07 -37.01 0.86
N TYR A 152 34.48 -36.72 -0.38
CA TYR A 152 35.45 -37.53 -1.11
C TYR A 152 36.85 -37.46 -0.49
N ASP A 153 37.29 -36.26 -0.09
CA ASP A 153 38.59 -36.07 0.57
C ASP A 153 38.67 -36.82 1.90
N ALA A 154 37.58 -36.81 2.68
CA ALA A 154 37.48 -37.57 3.92
C ALA A 154 37.59 -39.09 3.69
N HIS A 155 37.05 -39.60 2.58
CA HIS A 155 37.14 -41.03 2.22
C HIS A 155 38.54 -41.42 1.71
N LEU A 156 39.30 -40.50 1.11
CA LEU A 156 40.67 -40.76 0.68
C LEU A 156 41.69 -40.80 1.83
N MET A 157 41.33 -40.21 2.98
CA MET A 157 42.18 -40.11 4.17
C MET A 157 41.93 -41.23 5.20
N SER A 158 40.98 -42.14 4.96
CA SER A 158 40.65 -43.29 5.81
C SER A 158 41.19 -44.59 5.22
#